data_AF-A0A918HY83-F1
#
_entry.id   AF-A0A918HY83-F1
#
_cell.length_a   1.000
_cell.length_b   1.000
_cell.length_c   1.000
_cell.angle_alpha   90.00
_cell.angle_beta   90.00
_cell.angle_gamma   90.00
#
_symmetry.space_group_name_H-M   'P 1'
#
loop_
_entity.id
_entity.type
_entity.pdbx_description
1 polymer ?
#
loop_
_entity_poly.entity_id
_entity_poly.type
_entity_poly.pdbx_seq_one_letter_code
_entity_poly.pdbx_strand_id
1 'polypeptide(L)'
;MTGLDGQQPQHAGDHAAPGQPDVWPKANAVLFAPMTFNSVNEWALGLTSKWTVGVVAEGIGKGIPIVAMPCVNAAYAHHSALDRSVETLRALGVTVLYGEGGFVPNQPGQGNPKAYPWGVALDAVERAVRPPEK
;
A
#
# COMPACT_ATOMS: atom_id res chain seq x y z
N MET A 1 -1.30 -44.93 -1.75
CA MET A 1 -0.17 -44.05 -1.36
C MET A 1 -0.14 -42.90 -2.36
N THR A 2 -1.00 -41.91 -2.15
CA THR A 2 -1.06 -40.70 -2.99
C THR A 2 -0.09 -39.69 -2.39
N GLY A 3 0.86 -39.24 -3.22
CA GLY A 3 1.94 -38.36 -2.84
C GLY A 3 1.41 -37.06 -2.24
N LEU A 4 1.99 -36.69 -1.10
CA LEU A 4 1.95 -35.34 -0.59
C LEU A 4 2.81 -34.50 -1.53
N ASP A 5 2.19 -33.89 -2.54
CA ASP A 5 2.87 -32.86 -3.31
C ASP A 5 3.27 -31.76 -2.34
N GLY A 6 4.59 -31.58 -2.20
CA GLY A 6 5.21 -30.58 -1.36
C GLY A 6 4.87 -29.19 -1.87
N GLN A 7 3.72 -28.69 -1.45
CA GLN A 7 3.29 -27.33 -1.73
C GLN A 7 4.12 -26.42 -0.83
N GLN A 8 5.21 -25.92 -1.39
CA GLN A 8 6.09 -24.98 -0.72
C GLN A 8 5.25 -23.73 -0.37
N PRO A 9 5.18 -23.33 0.91
CA PRO A 9 4.42 -22.15 1.29
C PRO A 9 4.99 -20.96 0.52
N GLN A 10 4.13 -20.28 -0.23
CA GLN A 10 4.51 -19.03 -0.89
C GLN A 10 4.87 -18.04 0.22
N HIS A 11 6.14 -17.65 0.30
CA HIS A 11 6.56 -16.62 1.23
C HIS A 11 5.88 -15.30 0.83
N ALA A 12 5.46 -14.50 1.81
CA ALA A 12 4.69 -13.26 1.64
C ALA A 12 5.42 -12.13 0.86
N GLY A 13 6.49 -12.43 0.13
CA GLY A 13 7.29 -11.50 -0.64
C GLY A 13 7.49 -11.86 -2.12
N ASP A 14 7.11 -13.06 -2.57
CA ASP A 14 7.38 -13.53 -3.93
C ASP A 14 6.13 -13.51 -4.81
N HIS A 15 6.30 -13.15 -6.08
CA HIS A 15 5.23 -13.28 -7.07
C HIS A 15 4.91 -14.75 -7.33
N ALA A 16 3.62 -15.07 -7.48
CA ALA A 16 3.21 -16.39 -7.94
C ALA A 16 3.88 -16.68 -9.31
N ALA A 17 4.35 -17.91 -9.48
CA ALA A 17 4.88 -18.35 -10.76
C ALA A 17 3.79 -18.21 -11.85
N PRO A 18 4.15 -17.79 -13.08
CA PRO A 18 3.19 -17.65 -14.17
C PRO A 18 2.35 -18.93 -14.35
N GLY A 19 1.02 -18.76 -14.40
CA GLY A 19 0.08 -19.88 -14.56
C GLY A 19 -0.38 -20.54 -13.26
N GLN A 20 0.14 -20.14 -12.10
CA GLN A 20 -0.40 -20.60 -10.81
C GLN A 20 -1.64 -19.79 -10.40
N PRO A 21 -2.70 -20.44 -9.91
CA PRO A 21 -3.89 -19.74 -9.45
C PRO A 21 -3.59 -18.91 -8.20
N ASP A 22 -4.24 -17.75 -8.11
CA ASP A 22 -4.21 -16.92 -6.91
C ASP A 22 -4.90 -17.67 -5.76
N VAL A 23 -4.19 -17.84 -4.65
CA VAL A 23 -4.64 -18.64 -3.49
C VAL A 23 -5.42 -17.79 -2.47
N TRP A 24 -5.46 -16.47 -2.65
CA TRP A 24 -6.10 -15.55 -1.71
C TRP A 24 -7.52 -15.17 -2.12
N PRO A 25 -8.45 -15.03 -1.15
CA PRO A 25 -9.78 -14.50 -1.44
C PRO A 25 -9.68 -13.05 -1.90
N LYS A 26 -10.67 -12.60 -2.69
CA LYS A 26 -10.74 -11.19 -3.12
C LYS A 26 -10.83 -10.28 -1.90
N ALA A 27 -9.93 -9.29 -1.82
CA ALA A 27 -9.96 -8.29 -0.77
C ALA A 27 -11.11 -7.28 -0.98
N ASN A 28 -11.78 -6.91 0.10
CA ASN A 28 -12.83 -5.89 0.09
C ASN A 28 -12.25 -4.46 0.16
N ALA A 29 -11.03 -4.32 0.66
CA ALA A 29 -10.20 -3.12 0.65
C ALA A 29 -8.73 -3.50 0.91
N VAL A 30 -7.80 -2.59 0.61
CA VAL A 30 -6.37 -2.75 0.90
C VAL A 30 -5.85 -1.55 1.67
N LEU A 31 -5.05 -1.79 2.71
CA LEU A 31 -4.23 -0.78 3.38
C LEU A 31 -2.75 -1.03 3.07
N PHE A 32 -2.11 -0.08 2.40
CA PHE A 32 -0.65 -0.07 2.28
C PHE A 32 -0.04 0.89 3.31
N ALA A 33 0.34 0.33 4.46
CA ALA A 33 0.99 1.07 5.54
C ALA A 33 1.96 0.15 6.33
N PRO A 34 3.15 0.62 6.70
CA PRO A 34 3.78 1.86 6.24
C PRO A 34 4.25 1.78 4.79
N MET A 35 3.97 2.81 3.99
CA MET A 35 4.44 2.90 2.60
C MET A 35 5.69 3.79 2.50
N THR A 36 6.84 3.19 2.21
CA THR A 36 8.12 3.91 2.12
C THR A 36 8.18 4.86 0.92
N PHE A 37 9.10 5.84 0.94
CA PHE A 37 9.36 6.74 -0.20
C PHE A 37 9.59 5.98 -1.51
N ASN A 38 10.37 4.90 -1.46
CA ASN A 38 10.62 4.07 -2.64
C ASN A 38 9.35 3.42 -3.17
N SER A 39 8.50 2.89 -2.29
CA SER A 39 7.23 2.27 -2.68
C SER A 39 6.24 3.30 -3.25
N VAL A 40 6.18 4.52 -2.70
CA VAL A 40 5.34 5.60 -3.25
C VAL A 40 5.72 5.90 -4.69
N ASN A 41 7.03 6.09 -4.94
CA ASN A 41 7.53 6.48 -6.26
C ASN A 41 7.44 5.33 -7.27
N GLU A 42 7.79 4.10 -6.87
CA GLU A 42 7.64 2.91 -7.71
C GLU A 42 6.19 2.75 -8.17
N TRP A 43 5.24 2.82 -7.23
CA TRP A 43 3.83 2.64 -7.54
C TRP A 43 3.29 3.74 -8.46
N ALA A 44 3.59 5.01 -8.17
CA ALA A 44 3.16 6.13 -9.00
C ALA A 44 3.72 6.09 -10.43
N LEU A 45 4.88 5.45 -10.63
CA LEU A 45 5.50 5.23 -11.95
C LEU A 45 5.03 3.94 -12.63
N GLY A 46 4.21 3.12 -11.98
CA GLY A 46 3.77 1.82 -12.49
C GLY A 46 4.86 0.73 -12.43
N LEU A 47 5.89 0.91 -11.60
CA LEU A 47 6.96 -0.07 -11.42
C LEU A 47 6.58 -1.09 -10.36
N THR A 48 6.36 -2.35 -10.75
CA THR A 48 5.92 -3.43 -9.85
C THR A 48 7.09 -4.35 -9.46
N SER A 49 8.22 -3.77 -9.08
CA SER A 49 9.45 -4.49 -8.69
C SER A 49 9.28 -5.35 -7.43
N LYS A 50 8.29 -5.01 -6.60
CA LYS A 50 7.95 -5.70 -5.34
C LYS A 50 6.53 -6.21 -5.40
N TRP A 51 6.32 -7.39 -4.83
CA TRP A 51 4.99 -8.01 -4.74
C TRP A 51 3.94 -7.05 -4.16
N THR A 52 4.24 -6.37 -3.04
CA THR A 52 3.30 -5.43 -2.42
C THR A 52 2.89 -4.28 -3.33
N VAL A 53 3.81 -3.80 -4.18
CA VAL A 53 3.53 -2.73 -5.16
C VAL A 53 2.71 -3.27 -6.33
N GLY A 54 3.01 -4.49 -6.81
CA GLY A 54 2.21 -5.19 -7.81
C GLY A 54 0.75 -5.37 -7.38
N VAL A 55 0.54 -5.84 -6.14
CA VAL A 55 -0.80 -6.05 -5.58
C VAL A 55 -1.62 -4.76 -5.58
N VAL A 56 -1.06 -3.65 -5.09
CA VAL A 56 -1.81 -2.38 -5.04
C VAL A 56 -1.99 -1.74 -6.42
N ALA A 57 -1.04 -1.93 -7.33
CA ALA A 57 -1.17 -1.47 -8.72
C ALA A 57 -2.31 -2.20 -9.45
N GLU A 58 -2.39 -3.52 -9.32
CA GLU A 58 -3.51 -4.30 -9.85
C GLU A 58 -4.84 -3.98 -9.16
N GLY A 59 -4.79 -3.73 -7.84
CA GLY A 59 -5.96 -3.42 -7.02
C GLY A 59 -6.78 -2.24 -7.56
N ILE A 60 -6.10 -1.24 -8.13
CA ILE A 60 -6.74 -0.09 -8.80
C ILE A 60 -7.62 -0.60 -9.96
N GLY A 61 -7.06 -1.40 -10.87
CA GLY A 61 -7.79 -1.96 -12.01
C GLY A 61 -8.90 -2.94 -11.62
N LYS A 62 -8.77 -3.60 -10.46
CA LYS A 62 -9.78 -4.50 -9.87
C LYS A 62 -10.91 -3.76 -9.15
N GLY A 63 -10.86 -2.42 -9.07
CA GLY A 63 -11.85 -1.59 -8.37
C GLY A 63 -11.88 -1.84 -6.85
N ILE A 64 -10.77 -2.28 -6.27
CA ILE A 64 -10.65 -2.49 -4.83
C ILE A 64 -10.39 -1.13 -4.18
N PRO A 65 -11.14 -0.72 -3.14
CA PRO A 65 -10.82 0.48 -2.36
C PRO A 65 -9.43 0.37 -1.74
N ILE A 66 -8.54 1.34 -2.02
CA ILE A 66 -7.18 1.35 -1.49
C ILE A 66 -6.94 2.60 -0.65
N VAL A 67 -6.45 2.37 0.57
CA VAL A 67 -5.89 3.38 1.46
C VAL A 67 -4.39 3.18 1.53
N ALA A 68 -3.63 4.26 1.45
CA ALA A 68 -2.18 4.22 1.58
C ALA A 68 -1.71 5.28 2.57
N MET A 69 -0.78 4.91 3.45
CA MET A 69 -0.21 5.84 4.40
C MET A 69 1.31 5.86 4.24
N PRO A 70 1.87 6.91 3.60
CA PRO A 70 3.31 7.06 3.51
C PRO A 70 3.98 7.07 4.89
N CYS A 71 5.22 6.58 4.95
CA CYS A 71 6.09 6.68 6.10
C CYS A 71 7.46 7.11 5.60
N VAL A 72 7.71 8.41 5.58
CA VAL A 72 8.93 9.03 5.04
C VAL A 72 9.55 9.96 6.08
N ASN A 73 10.84 10.23 5.95
CA ASN A 73 11.48 11.28 6.75
C ASN A 73 11.39 12.63 6.03
N ALA A 74 11.66 13.71 6.77
CA ALA A 74 11.61 15.08 6.25
C ALA A 74 12.61 15.32 5.09
N ALA A 75 13.76 14.63 5.08
CA ALA A 75 14.73 14.75 3.99
C ALA A 75 14.15 14.23 2.66
N TYR A 76 13.44 13.09 2.68
CA TYR A 76 12.70 12.60 1.51
C TYR A 76 11.52 13.50 1.15
N ALA A 77 10.88 14.14 2.13
CA ALA A 77 9.75 15.04 1.91
C ALA A 77 10.14 16.31 1.10
N HIS A 78 11.40 16.70 1.10
CA HIS A 78 11.89 17.79 0.25
C HIS A 78 12.06 17.40 -1.23
N HIS A 79 12.00 16.10 -1.56
CA HIS A 79 12.17 15.67 -2.93
C HIS A 79 10.86 15.79 -3.71
N SER A 80 10.85 16.61 -4.78
CA SER A 80 9.64 16.92 -5.57
C SER A 80 8.93 15.71 -6.21
N ALA A 81 9.60 14.57 -6.30
CA ALA A 81 8.94 13.33 -6.73
C ALA A 81 7.90 12.86 -5.72
N LEU A 82 8.09 13.05 -4.40
CA LEU A 82 7.13 12.57 -3.42
C LEU A 82 5.76 13.20 -3.62
N ASP A 83 5.69 14.54 -3.68
CA ASP A 83 4.42 15.26 -3.83
C ASP A 83 3.75 14.90 -5.15
N ARG A 84 4.51 14.83 -6.26
CA ARG A 84 4.00 14.39 -7.56
C ARG A 84 3.47 12.96 -7.52
N SER A 85 4.16 12.04 -6.86
CA SER A 85 3.72 10.65 -6.72
C SER A 85 2.47 10.55 -5.85
N VAL A 86 2.38 11.32 -4.76
CA VAL A 86 1.16 11.39 -3.93
C VAL A 86 -0.02 11.92 -4.74
N GLU A 87 0.18 12.99 -5.53
CA GLU A 87 -0.84 13.54 -6.42
C GLU A 87 -1.29 12.52 -7.47
N THR A 88 -0.35 11.83 -8.14
CA THR A 88 -0.66 10.76 -9.09
C THR A 88 -1.50 9.66 -8.45
N LEU A 89 -1.12 9.16 -7.27
CA LEU A 89 -1.87 8.11 -6.58
C LEU A 89 -3.28 8.58 -6.19
N ARG A 90 -3.43 9.83 -5.73
CA ARG A 90 -4.75 10.43 -5.46
C ARG A 90 -5.59 10.53 -6.73
N ALA A 91 -5.00 10.92 -7.86
CA ALA A 91 -5.68 10.99 -9.16
C ALA A 91 -6.13 9.61 -9.67
N LEU A 92 -5.44 8.54 -9.25
CA LEU A 92 -5.82 7.14 -9.51
C LEU A 92 -6.91 6.62 -8.56
N GLY A 93 -7.46 7.47 -7.68
CA GLY A 93 -8.53 7.10 -6.75
C GLY A 93 -8.05 6.49 -5.43
N VAL A 94 -6.74 6.51 -5.15
CA VAL A 94 -6.19 6.02 -3.87
C VAL A 94 -6.40 7.07 -2.78
N THR A 95 -6.87 6.63 -1.61
CA THR A 95 -6.92 7.49 -0.41
C THR A 95 -5.52 7.57 0.21
N VAL A 96 -4.77 8.63 -0.08
CA VAL A 96 -3.40 8.82 0.43
C VAL A 96 -3.38 9.73 1.67
N LEU A 97 -3.07 9.13 2.82
CA LEU A 97 -3.01 9.76 4.14
C LEU A 97 -1.63 10.38 4.41
N TYR A 98 -1.36 11.52 3.79
CA TYR A 98 -0.09 12.24 3.89
C TYR A 98 -0.32 13.73 4.11
N GLY A 99 0.34 14.29 5.14
CA GLY A 99 0.13 15.66 5.62
C GLY A 99 -0.82 15.72 6.81
N GLU A 100 -1.53 16.85 6.96
CA GLU A 100 -2.53 17.03 8.02
C GLU A 100 -3.62 15.95 7.93
N GLY A 101 -3.97 15.34 9.07
CA GLY A 101 -4.90 14.22 9.13
C GLY A 101 -4.36 12.87 8.63
N GLY A 102 -3.05 12.77 8.34
CA GLY A 102 -2.37 11.54 7.95
C GLY A 102 -1.00 11.41 8.62
N PHE A 103 -0.03 10.85 7.89
CA PHE A 103 1.34 10.79 8.37
C PHE A 103 2.09 12.11 8.12
N VAL A 104 2.75 12.62 9.16
CA VAL A 104 3.63 13.80 9.10
C VAL A 104 5.09 13.34 9.19
N PRO A 105 5.97 13.73 8.25
CA PRO A 105 7.37 13.32 8.25
C PRO A 105 8.14 13.71 9.52
N ASN A 106 8.82 12.73 10.10
CA ASN A 106 9.78 12.95 11.20
C ASN A 106 11.14 13.39 10.64
N GLN A 107 11.95 14.04 11.46
CA GLN A 107 13.35 14.29 11.10
C GLN A 107 14.10 12.95 10.87
N PRO A 108 15.10 12.91 9.97
CA PRO A 108 15.90 11.71 9.74
C PRO A 108 16.46 11.12 11.04
N GLY A 109 16.34 9.80 11.22
CA GLY A 109 16.77 9.09 12.43
C GLY A 109 15.84 9.22 13.63
N GLN A 110 14.80 10.07 13.58
CA GLN A 110 13.85 10.27 14.68
C GLN A 110 12.54 9.48 14.49
N GLY A 111 12.59 8.37 13.76
CA GLY A 111 11.42 7.51 13.56
C GLY A 111 10.97 6.90 14.90
N ASN A 112 9.68 7.04 15.23
CA ASN A 112 9.07 6.36 16.36
C ASN A 112 7.98 5.40 15.87
N PRO A 113 8.29 4.10 15.70
CA PRO A 113 7.31 3.12 15.23
C PRO A 113 6.04 3.05 16.08
N LYS A 114 6.13 3.35 17.39
CA LYS A 114 4.97 3.34 18.31
C LYS A 114 4.03 4.52 18.09
N ALA A 115 4.51 5.61 17.50
CA ALA A 115 3.72 6.80 17.21
C ALA A 115 3.13 6.79 15.79
N TYR A 116 3.35 5.73 15.02
CA TYR A 116 2.77 5.62 13.69
C TYR A 116 1.24 5.60 13.78
N PRO A 117 0.50 6.44 13.03
CA PRO A 117 -0.92 6.71 13.25
C PRO A 117 -1.84 5.60 12.71
N TRP A 118 -1.68 4.38 13.21
CA TRP A 118 -2.44 3.20 12.78
C TRP A 118 -3.97 3.38 12.88
N GLY A 119 -4.46 4.05 13.93
CA GLY A 119 -5.89 4.31 14.09
C GLY A 119 -6.47 5.08 12.90
N VAL A 120 -5.79 6.15 12.46
CA VAL A 120 -6.20 6.96 11.31
C VAL A 120 -6.27 6.12 10.02
N ALA A 121 -5.27 5.25 9.81
CA ALA A 121 -5.23 4.37 8.65
C ALA A 121 -6.36 3.33 8.67
N LEU A 122 -6.60 2.69 9.82
CA LEU A 122 -7.64 1.68 9.97
C LEU A 122 -9.04 2.30 9.85
N ASP A 123 -9.28 3.46 10.46
CA ASP A 123 -10.53 4.19 10.35
C ASP A 123 -10.84 4.58 8.89
N ALA A 124 -9.80 4.95 8.12
CA ALA A 124 -9.96 5.26 6.70
C ALA A 124 -10.36 4.03 5.88
N VAL A 125 -9.80 2.86 6.19
CA VAL A 125 -10.19 1.60 5.56
C VAL A 125 -11.62 1.23 5.90
N GLU A 126 -12.01 1.35 7.18
CA GLU A 126 -13.39 1.09 7.60
C GLU A 126 -14.39 2.00 6.87
N ARG A 127 -14.06 3.28 6.69
CA ARG A 127 -14.88 4.20 5.88
C ARG A 127 -14.94 3.80 4.42
N ALA A 128 -13.85 3.31 3.85
CA ALA A 128 -13.80 2.89 2.45
C ALA A 128 -14.60 1.60 2.16
N VAL A 129 -14.76 0.73 3.17
CA VAL A 129 -15.55 -0.51 3.06
C VAL A 129 -17.04 -0.28 3.31
N ARG A 130 -17.41 0.73 4.11
CA ARG A 130 -18.81 1.09 4.33
C ARG A 130 -19.38 1.82 3.11
N PRO A 131 -20.54 1.41 2.56
CA PRO A 131 -21.21 2.21 1.53
C PRO A 131 -21.62 3.57 2.12
N PRO A 132 -21.61 4.66 1.32
CA PRO A 132 -22.13 5.94 1.78
C PRO A 132 -23.61 5.76 2.18
N GLU A 133 -23.98 6.24 3.37
CA GLU A 133 -25.38 6.31 3.78
C GLU A 133 -26.14 7.20 2.78
N LYS A 134 -27.31 6.74 2.33
CA LYS A 134 -28.19 7.45 1.40
C LYS A 134 -28.93 8.58 2.10
#